data_AF-A0A651D2T6-F1
#
_entry.id   AF-A0A651D2T6-F1
#
_cell.length_a   1.000
_cell.length_b   1.000
_cell.length_c   1.000
_cell.angle_alpha   90.00
_cell.angle_beta   90.00
_cell.angle_gamma   90.00
#
_symmetry.space_group_name_H-M   'P 1'
#
loop_
_entity.id
_entity.type
_entity.pdbx_description
1 polymer ?
#
loop_
_entity_poly.entity_id
_entity_poly.type
_entity_poly.pdbx_seq_one_letter_code
_entity_poly.pdbx_strand_id
1 'polypeptide(L)' 'MSDVKNLLVLPRLRVQNANAISSPMTWGFPAMSAFVGLMHALERKLFSAGINVSLGNVGVICHDFEAQATEGGYIRG' A
#
# COMPACT_ATOMS: atom_id res chain seq x y z
N MET A 1 5.59 22.61 -7.99
CA MET A 1 5.62 21.52 -7.00
C MET A 1 4.99 22.07 -5.73
N SER A 2 3.96 21.45 -5.16
CA SER A 2 3.46 21.86 -3.84
C SER A 2 4.52 21.53 -2.79
N ASP A 3 4.96 22.52 -2.02
CA ASP A 3 5.90 22.32 -0.92
C ASP A 3 5.30 21.38 0.13
N VAL A 4 6.02 20.28 0.42
CA VAL A 4 5.66 19.34 1.48
C VAL A 4 6.03 19.98 2.82
N LYS A 5 5.02 20.49 3.54
CA LYS A 5 5.23 21.19 4.82
C LYS A 5 5.41 20.26 6.01
N ASN A 6 4.82 19.06 5.95
CA ASN A 6 4.81 18.08 7.04
C ASN A 6 4.91 16.66 6.49
N LEU A 7 5.46 15.75 7.29
CA LEU A 7 5.57 14.32 6.96
C LEU A 7 4.84 13.47 8.01
N LEU A 8 3.82 12.74 7.58
CA LEU A 8 3.15 11.71 8.39
C LEU A 8 3.84 10.37 8.19
N VAL A 9 4.32 9.76 9.26
CA VAL A 9 4.99 8.45 9.24
C VAL A 9 4.08 7.40 9.85
N LEU A 10 3.84 6.32 9.09
CA LEU A 10 3.14 5.12 9.57
C LEU A 10 4.17 4.00 9.69
N PRO A 11 4.79 3.80 10.87
CA PRO A 11 5.94 2.92 11.00
C PRO A 11 5.53 1.45 10.95
N ARG A 12 6.29 0.66 10.18
CA ARG A 12 6.24 -0.82 10.17
C ARG A 12 4.83 -1.41 10.11
N LEU A 13 4.02 -0.90 9.19
CA LEU A 13 2.67 -1.43 8.95
C LEU A 13 2.77 -2.87 8.42
N ARG A 14 2.27 -3.83 9.20
CA ARG A 14 2.16 -5.22 8.78
C ARG A 14 0.88 -5.39 7.95
N VAL A 15 1.04 -5.80 6.69
CA VAL A 15 -0.07 -6.08 5.80
C VAL A 15 -0.08 -7.58 5.51
N GLN A 16 -1.22 -8.22 5.74
CA GLN A 16 -1.43 -9.64 5.44
C GLN A 16 -2.40 -9.78 4.27
N ASN A 17 -2.27 -10.88 3.52
CA ASN A 17 -3.11 -11.18 2.35
C ASN A 17 -3.20 -10.00 1.36
N ALA A 18 -2.09 -9.27 1.18
CA ALA A 18 -2.01 -8.21 0.20
C ALA A 18 -2.05 -8.82 -1.20
N ASN A 19 -2.72 -8.14 -2.14
CA ASN A 19 -2.73 -8.58 -3.53
C ASN A 19 -1.30 -8.56 -4.10
N ALA A 20 -0.80 -9.73 -4.45
CA ALA A 20 0.53 -9.91 -5.05
C ALA A 20 0.50 -9.91 -6.59
N ILE A 21 -0.66 -9.71 -7.23
CA ILE A 21 -0.77 -9.49 -8.68
C ILE A 21 -0.88 -7.99 -8.91
N SER A 22 0.26 -7.36 -9.21
CA SER A 22 0.34 -5.89 -9.35
C SER A 22 -0.07 -5.42 -10.75
N SER A 23 0.15 -6.24 -11.77
CA SER A 23 -0.27 -5.99 -13.16
C SER A 23 -0.36 -7.31 -13.93
N PRO A 24 -0.88 -7.34 -15.17
CA PRO A 24 -0.94 -8.56 -15.98
C PRO A 24 0.39 -9.31 -16.15
N MET A 25 1.52 -8.62 -16.01
CA MET A 25 2.87 -9.18 -16.19
C MET A 25 3.77 -9.08 -14.95
N THR A 26 3.30 -8.48 -13.85
CA THR A 26 4.11 -8.30 -12.64
C THR A 26 3.39 -8.90 -11.44
N TRP A 27 4.09 -9.79 -10.75
CA TRP A 27 3.66 -10.38 -9.49
C TRP A 27 4.70 -10.09 -8.40
N GLY A 28 4.29 -10.15 -7.14
CA GLY A 28 5.12 -9.82 -5.99
C GLY A 28 4.53 -8.65 -5.20
N PHE A 29 5.20 -7.50 -5.22
CA PHE A 29 4.81 -6.34 -4.42
C PHE A 29 3.47 -5.73 -4.90
N PRO A 30 2.58 -5.25 -4.01
CA PRO A 30 1.31 -4.64 -4.43
C PRO A 30 1.50 -3.44 -5.35
N ALA A 31 0.52 -3.18 -6.22
CA ALA A 31 0.57 -2.02 -7.11
C ALA A 31 0.66 -0.70 -6.33
N MET A 32 1.45 0.26 -6.83
CA MET A 32 1.57 1.59 -6.20
C MET A 32 0.22 2.32 -6.06
N SER A 33 -0.73 2.03 -6.95
CA SER A 33 -2.10 2.54 -6.86
C SER A 33 -2.83 2.10 -5.58
N ALA A 34 -2.51 0.94 -4.99
CA ALA A 34 -3.08 0.51 -3.71
C ALA A 34 -2.65 1.45 -2.57
N PHE A 35 -1.39 1.92 -2.58
CA PHE A 35 -0.88 2.86 -1.58
C PHE A 35 -1.42 4.28 -1.78
N VAL A 36 -1.58 4.73 -3.03
CA VAL A 36 -2.27 5.99 -3.35
C VAL A 36 -3.73 5.93 -2.91
N GLY A 37 -4.41 4.80 -3.15
CA GLY A 37 -5.77 4.55 -2.68
C GLY A 37 -5.87 4.57 -1.16
N LEU A 38 -4.90 3.97 -0.46
CA LEU A 38 -4.81 4.02 1.01
C LEU A 38 -4.65 5.46 1.52
N MET A 39 -3.76 6.26 0.92
CA MET A 39 -3.57 7.67 1.25
C MET A 39 -4.88 8.46 1.11
N HIS A 40 -5.57 8.31 -0.02
CA HIS A 40 -6.84 9.00 -0.27
C HIS A 40 -7.96 8.53 0.67
N ALA A 41 -8.05 7.23 0.95
CA ALA A 41 -9.02 6.69 1.89
C ALA A 41 -8.76 7.19 3.32
N LEU A 42 -7.48 7.31 3.72
CA LEU A 42 -7.09 7.87 5.01
C LEU A 42 -7.48 9.35 5.11
N GLU A 43 -7.17 10.16 4.10
CA GLU A 43 -7.56 11.58 4.02
C GLU A 43 -9.08 11.75 4.21
N ARG A 44 -9.90 10.96 3.50
CA ARG A 44 -11.36 10.98 3.65
C ARG A 44 -11.83 10.61 5.06
N LYS A 45 -11.23 9.59 5.67
CA LYS A 45 -11.56 9.17 7.05
C LYS A 45 -11.19 10.24 8.08
N LEU A 46 -10.04 10.89 7.90
CA LEU A 46 -9.59 11.99 8.77
C LEU A 46 -10.53 13.19 8.65
N PHE A 47 -10.93 13.55 7.43
CA PHE A 47 -11.91 14.60 7.20
C PHE A 47 -13.24 14.31 7.93
N SER A 48 -13.76 13.08 7.83
CA SER A 48 -14.96 12.67 8.57
C SER A 48 -14.78 12.70 10.08
N ALA A 49 -13.56 12.56 10.59
CA ALA A 49 -13.23 12.68 12.00
C ALA A 49 -12.99 14.14 12.46
N GLY A 50 -13.23 15.13 11.59
CA GLY A 50 -13.03 16.56 11.89
C GLY A 50 -11.58 17.05 11.73
N ILE A 51 -10.70 16.22 11.16
CA ILE A 51 -9.29 16.54 10.94
C ILE A 51 -9.12 16.97 9.48
N ASN A 52 -9.00 18.28 9.24
CA ASN A 52 -8.83 18.83 7.90
C ASN A 52 -7.35 18.89 7.50
N VAL A 53 -6.87 17.84 6.84
CA VAL A 53 -5.51 17.75 6.30
C VAL A 53 -5.57 17.31 4.84
N SER A 54 -4.59 17.77 4.04
CA SER A 54 -4.42 17.31 2.67
C SER A 54 -3.21 16.40 2.54
N LEU A 55 -3.41 15.21 1.96
CA LEU A 55 -2.34 14.23 1.70
C LEU A 55 -2.06 14.16 0.20
N GLY A 56 -1.00 14.84 -0.25
CA GLY A 56 -0.67 14.95 -1.68
C GLY A 56 0.38 13.98 -2.21
N ASN A 57 1.19 13.38 -1.33
CA ASN A 57 2.29 12.50 -1.71
C ASN A 57 2.32 11.27 -0.79
N VAL A 58 2.71 10.12 -1.34
CA VAL A 58 2.92 8.87 -0.58
C VAL A 58 4.31 8.30 -0.87
N GLY A 59 5.04 7.98 0.20
CA GLY A 59 6.30 7.23 0.14
C GLY A 59 6.09 5.83 0.74
N VAL A 60 6.70 4.82 0.14
CA VAL A 60 6.53 3.42 0.56
C VAL A 60 7.91 2.82 0.82
N ILE A 61 8.10 2.29 2.03
CA ILE A 61 9.30 1.56 2.44
C ILE A 61 8.85 0.14 2.81
N CYS A 62 9.31 -0.84 2.04
CA CYS A 62 9.10 -2.25 2.33
C CYS A 62 10.26 -2.74 3.22
N HIS A 63 9.96 -3.03 4.48
CA HIS A 63 10.96 -3.58 5.41
C HIS A 63 11.12 -5.09 5.25
N ASP A 64 10.05 -5.77 4.85
CA ASP A 64 10.01 -7.21 4.66
C ASP A 64 8.87 -7.55 3.68
N PHE A 65 9.04 -8.63 2.91
CA PHE A 65 8.08 -9.09 1.92
C PHE A 65 8.09 -10.62 1.82
N GLU A 66 6.94 -11.22 2.10
CA GLU A 66 6.72 -12.66 2.00
C GLU A 66 5.50 -12.94 1.11
N ALA A 67 5.75 -13.39 -0.12
CA ALA A 67 4.68 -13.82 -1.00
C ALA A 67 4.24 -15.25 -0.64
N GLN A 68 2.94 -15.48 -0.52
CA GLN A 68 2.38 -16.83 -0.40
C GLN A 68 2.38 -17.49 -1.79
N ALA A 69 3.55 -17.97 -2.20
CA ALA A 69 3.76 -18.71 -3.45
C ALA A 69 4.21 -20.14 -3.14
N THR A 70 3.72 -21.09 -3.92
CA THR A 70 4.17 -22.49 -3.88
C THR A 70 4.93 -22.77 -5.17
N GLU A 71 6.18 -23.24 -5.08
CA GLU A 71 6.99 -23.59 -6.25
C GLU A 71 6.52 -24.89 -6.92
N GLY A 72 5.87 -25.77 -6.15
CA GLY A 72 5.21 -26.97 -6.68
C GLY A 72 3.94 -26.59 -7.42
N GLY A 73 3.91 -26.83 -8.73
CA GLY A 73 2.70 -26.67 -9.54
C GLY A 73 1.50 -27.44 -8.98
N TYR A 74 0.29 -27.09 -9.44
CA TYR A 74 -0.96 -27.77 -9.07
C TYR A 74 -0.86 -29.28 -9.34
N ILE A 75 -0.63 -30.06 -8.28
CA ILE A 75 -0.77 -31.52 -8.32
C ILE A 75 -2.27 -31.81 -8.17
N ARG A 76 -2.94 -32.09 -9.30
CA ARG A 76 -4.24 -32.76 -9.27
C ARG A 76 -3.99 -34.22 -8.86
N GLY A 77 -4.34 -34.56 -7.63
CA GLY A 77 -4.51 -35.95 -7.21
C GLY A 77 -5.74 -36.59 -7.83
#